data_AF-A0A838ZQV7-F1
#
_entry.id   AF-A0A838ZQV7-F1
#
_cell.length_a   1.000
_cell.length_b   1.000
_cell.length_c   1.000
_cell.angle_alpha   90.00
_cell.angle_beta   90.00
_cell.angle_gamma   90.00
#
_symmetry.space_group_name_H-M   'P 1'
#
loop_
_entity.id
_entity.type
_entity.pdbx_description
1 polymer ?
#
loop_
_entity_poly.entity_id
_entity_poly.type
_entity_poly.pdbx_seq_one_letter_code
_entity_poly.pdbx_strand_id
1 'polypeptide(L)'
;MKPIVLLTFILCGLTSAQENLNEADLTQYVDKQVRYCDYVYGSHVTKGEKPVILLNLGADYPDAKLVVAIFHDDWKNFDYQPEEFLKEKQICVKGKLVLYKGKPEIIVKGPKQIEVR
;
A
#
# COMPACT_ATOMS: atom_id res chain seq x y z
N MET A 1 -60.46 7.17 1.99
CA MET A 1 -59.29 7.42 2.87
C MET A 1 -58.15 6.55 2.36
N LYS A 2 -56.91 7.05 2.45
CA LYS A 2 -55.79 6.90 1.49
C LYS A 2 -55.14 5.50 1.45
N PRO A 3 -54.59 5.06 0.30
CA PRO A 3 -53.91 3.79 0.16
C PRO A 3 -52.54 3.82 0.87
N ILE A 4 -52.23 2.76 1.60
CA ILE A 4 -50.96 2.56 2.28
C ILE A 4 -49.94 2.09 1.24
N VAL A 5 -49.01 2.97 0.87
CA VAL A 5 -47.86 2.66 0.01
C VAL A 5 -46.76 2.10 0.91
N LEU A 6 -46.50 0.79 0.80
CA LEU A 6 -45.39 0.14 1.49
C LEU A 6 -44.11 0.46 0.71
N LEU A 7 -43.37 1.46 1.19
CA LEU A 7 -42.08 1.89 0.63
C LEU A 7 -41.00 0.90 1.09
N THR A 8 -40.71 -0.12 0.29
CA THR A 8 -39.56 -1.01 0.49
C THR A 8 -38.27 -0.25 0.17
N PHE A 9 -37.58 0.18 1.22
CA PHE A 9 -36.20 0.68 1.15
C PHE A 9 -35.30 -0.47 0.72
N ILE A 10 -34.92 -0.53 -0.56
CA ILE A 10 -33.83 -1.37 -1.04
C ILE A 10 -32.54 -0.72 -0.54
N LEU A 11 -32.09 -1.14 0.64
CA LEU A 11 -30.75 -0.83 1.15
C LEU A 11 -29.76 -1.65 0.30
N CYS A 12 -29.38 -1.11 -0.86
CA CYS A 12 -28.33 -1.68 -1.69
C CYS A 12 -27.04 -1.56 -0.89
N GLY A 13 -26.66 -2.64 -0.20
CA GLY A 13 -25.39 -2.71 0.51
C GLY A 13 -24.28 -2.46 -0.49
N LEU A 14 -23.51 -1.40 -0.27
CA LEU A 14 -22.21 -1.22 -0.91
C LEU A 14 -21.30 -2.34 -0.39
N THR A 15 -21.43 -3.53 -0.97
CA THR A 15 -20.42 -4.56 -0.83
C THR A 15 -19.19 -4.03 -1.54
N SER A 16 -18.29 -3.41 -0.78
CA SER A 16 -16.91 -3.23 -1.20
C SER A 16 -16.33 -4.63 -1.39
N ALA A 17 -16.52 -5.20 -2.58
CA ALA A 17 -15.71 -6.31 -3.05
C ALA A 17 -14.30 -5.74 -3.14
N GLN A 18 -13.50 -5.95 -2.09
CA GLN A 18 -12.12 -5.48 -2.09
C GLN A 18 -11.38 -6.26 -3.17
N GLU A 19 -11.18 -5.62 -4.32
CA GLU A 19 -10.50 -6.20 -5.46
C GLU A 19 -9.12 -6.68 -5.05
N ASN A 20 -8.75 -7.89 -5.46
CA ASN A 20 -7.43 -8.43 -5.19
C ASN A 20 -6.42 -7.69 -6.05
N LEU A 21 -5.78 -6.68 -5.47
CA LEU A 21 -4.82 -5.84 -6.18
C LEU A 21 -3.52 -6.57 -6.56
N ASN A 22 -3.26 -7.77 -6.02
CA ASN A 22 -2.04 -8.51 -6.32
C ASN A 22 -1.97 -8.96 -7.78
N GLU A 23 -3.13 -9.19 -8.41
CA GLU A 23 -3.24 -9.58 -9.82
C GLU A 23 -3.65 -8.40 -10.72
N ALA A 24 -3.90 -7.23 -10.14
CA ALA A 24 -4.36 -6.05 -10.86
C ALA A 24 -3.21 -5.23 -11.46
N ASP A 25 -3.52 -4.46 -12.51
CA ASP A 25 -2.64 -3.40 -12.99
C ASP A 25 -2.73 -2.19 -12.05
N LEU A 26 -1.74 -2.04 -11.17
CA LEU A 26 -1.68 -0.96 -10.18
C LEU A 26 -1.68 0.44 -10.80
N THR A 27 -1.33 0.59 -12.09
CA THR A 27 -1.38 1.91 -12.75
C THR A 27 -2.81 2.45 -12.87
N GLN A 28 -3.83 1.59 -12.84
CA GLN A 28 -5.25 1.98 -12.84
C GLN A 28 -5.71 2.57 -11.49
N TYR A 29 -4.84 2.50 -10.48
CA TYR A 29 -5.10 2.94 -9.11
C TYR A 29 -4.26 4.15 -8.71
N VAL A 30 -3.53 4.75 -9.64
CA VAL A 30 -2.80 5.99 -9.40
C VAL A 30 -3.73 7.07 -8.87
N ASP A 31 -3.23 7.81 -7.88
CA ASP A 31 -3.92 8.81 -7.10
C ASP A 31 -5.04 8.31 -6.15
N LYS A 32 -5.31 7.00 -6.11
CA LYS A 32 -6.29 6.40 -5.18
C LYS A 32 -5.62 5.94 -3.88
N GLN A 33 -6.41 5.92 -2.81
CA GLN A 33 -6.05 5.22 -1.57
C GLN A 33 -6.24 3.72 -1.78
N VAL A 34 -5.18 2.94 -1.57
CA VAL A 34 -5.19 1.49 -1.74
C VAL A 34 -4.64 0.77 -0.52
N ARG A 35 -4.95 -0.53 -0.44
CA ARG A 35 -4.28 -1.48 0.45
C ARG A 35 -3.71 -2.60 -0.42
N TYR A 36 -2.40 -2.71 -0.48
CA TYR A 36 -1.69 -3.73 -1.27
C TYR A 36 -0.95 -4.68 -0.34
N CYS A 37 -1.05 -5.99 -0.58
CA CYS A 37 -0.49 -7.00 0.31
C CYS A 37 0.44 -7.93 -0.46
N ASP A 38 1.73 -7.96 -0.15
CA ASP A 38 2.67 -8.89 -0.80
C ASP A 38 3.91 -9.13 0.07
N TYR A 39 4.79 -10.03 -0.36
CA TYR A 39 6.09 -10.24 0.24
C TYR A 39 7.05 -9.10 -0.09
N VAL A 40 7.85 -8.70 0.89
CA VAL A 40 9.01 -7.83 0.68
C VAL A 40 10.17 -8.67 0.17
N TYR A 41 10.31 -8.74 -1.16
CA TYR A 41 11.39 -9.48 -1.82
C TYR A 41 12.72 -8.72 -1.77
N GLY A 42 12.66 -7.39 -1.78
CA GLY A 42 13.84 -6.52 -1.77
C GLY A 42 13.75 -5.45 -0.70
N SER A 43 14.90 -5.11 -0.12
CA SER A 43 15.04 -4.01 0.82
C SER A 43 16.35 -3.27 0.53
N HIS A 44 16.26 -1.96 0.28
CA HIS A 44 17.41 -1.14 -0.09
C HIS A 44 17.34 0.23 0.58
N VAL A 45 18.45 0.66 1.18
CA VAL A 45 18.61 2.02 1.67
C VAL A 45 19.46 2.80 0.68
N THR A 46 18.90 3.89 0.13
CA THR A 46 19.64 4.72 -0.82
C THR A 46 20.81 5.45 -0.15
N LYS A 47 21.80 5.85 -0.95
CA LYS A 47 22.95 6.64 -0.47
C LYS A 47 22.65 8.14 -0.57
N GLY A 48 23.21 8.94 0.35
CA GLY A 48 23.13 10.41 0.31
C GLY A 48 22.83 11.02 1.68
N GLU A 49 22.67 12.35 1.74
CA GLU A 49 22.36 13.08 2.98
C GLU A 49 20.94 12.80 3.51
N LYS A 50 20.01 12.47 2.62
CA LYS A 50 18.62 12.12 2.94
C LYS A 50 18.29 10.74 2.36
N PRO A 51 18.79 9.66 2.98
CA PRO A 51 18.57 8.31 2.50
C PRO A 51 17.07 7.95 2.55
N VAL A 52 16.67 7.01 1.71
CA VAL A 52 15.29 6.52 1.63
C VAL A 52 15.34 5.00 1.72
N ILE A 53 14.50 4.43 2.57
CA ILE A 53 14.27 2.97 2.59
C ILE A 53 13.30 2.67 1.46
N LEU A 54 13.67 1.73 0.59
CA LEU A 54 12.87 1.21 -0.50
C LEU A 54 12.62 -0.27 -0.25
N LEU A 55 11.37 -0.65 -0.07
CA LEU A 55 10.94 -2.04 0.05
C LEU A 55 10.24 -2.45 -1.24
N ASN A 56 10.75 -3.49 -1.90
CA ASN A 56 10.23 -4.01 -3.16
C ASN A 56 9.24 -5.14 -2.89
N LEU A 57 7.98 -4.91 -3.23
CA LEU A 57 6.90 -5.87 -3.02
C LEU A 57 6.57 -6.64 -4.30
N GLY A 58 6.26 -7.94 -4.15
CA GLY A 58 5.82 -8.85 -5.23
C GLY A 58 6.94 -9.35 -6.15
N ALA A 59 8.07 -8.66 -6.21
CA ALA A 59 9.33 -9.10 -6.80
C ALA A 59 10.44 -8.16 -6.32
N ASP A 60 11.71 -8.56 -6.47
CA ASP A 60 12.83 -7.65 -6.20
C ASP A 60 13.07 -6.70 -7.40
N TYR A 61 13.92 -5.68 -7.22
CA TYR A 61 14.37 -4.80 -8.28
C TYR A 61 15.03 -5.61 -9.42
N PRO A 62 14.75 -5.28 -10.71
CA PRO A 62 13.97 -4.15 -11.20
C PRO A 62 12.47 -4.43 -11.38
N ASP A 63 11.97 -5.60 -10.98
CA ASP A 63 10.65 -6.13 -11.37
C ASP A 63 9.56 -5.95 -10.30
N ALA A 64 9.89 -5.28 -9.19
CA ALA A 64 8.97 -4.93 -8.12
C ALA A 64 7.62 -4.42 -8.65
N LYS A 65 6.53 -5.00 -8.12
CA LYS A 65 5.15 -4.63 -8.49
C LYS A 65 4.75 -3.32 -7.83
N LEU A 66 5.15 -3.15 -6.57
CA LEU A 66 4.98 -1.93 -5.80
C LEU A 66 6.27 -1.65 -5.01
N VAL A 67 6.68 -0.39 -4.96
CA VAL A 67 7.75 0.07 -4.08
C VAL A 67 7.13 0.79 -2.87
N VAL A 68 7.55 0.44 -1.66
CA VAL A 68 7.27 1.24 -0.47
C VAL A 68 8.47 2.12 -0.19
N ALA A 69 8.26 3.44 -0.17
CA ALA A 69 9.28 4.42 0.15
C ALA A 69 9.06 5.00 1.54
N ILE A 70 10.10 4.96 2.38
CA ILE A 70 10.11 5.59 3.72
C ILE A 70 11.25 6.60 3.75
N PHE A 71 10.91 7.88 3.73
CA PHE A 71 11.88 8.98 3.75
C PHE A 71 12.55 9.10 5.12
N HIS A 72 13.82 9.51 5.13
CA HIS A 72 14.64 9.68 6.35
C HIS A 72 13.91 10.39 7.50
N ASP A 73 13.18 11.47 7.20
CA ASP A 73 12.48 12.28 8.20
C ASP A 73 11.36 11.51 8.95
N ASP A 74 10.87 10.42 8.36
CA ASP A 74 9.81 9.56 8.91
C ASP A 74 10.36 8.34 9.67
N TRP A 75 11.67 8.06 9.62
CA TRP A 75 12.25 6.86 10.28
C TRP A 75 12.04 6.87 11.80
N LYS A 76 12.07 8.07 12.40
CA LYS A 76 11.80 8.30 13.83
C LYS A 76 10.41 7.84 14.30
N ASN A 77 9.48 7.60 13.37
CA ASN A 77 8.13 7.15 13.68
C ASN A 77 8.05 5.63 13.88
N PHE A 78 9.13 4.90 13.62
CA PHE A 78 9.24 3.45 13.78
C PHE A 78 10.07 3.10 15.01
N ASP A 79 9.62 2.10 15.75
CA ASP A 79 10.31 1.49 16.90
C ASP A 79 11.18 0.28 16.49
N TYR A 80 11.26 0.00 15.18
CA TYR A 80 12.10 -1.00 14.55
C TYR A 80 12.76 -0.43 13.28
N GLN A 81 13.84 -1.06 12.81
CA GLN A 81 14.47 -0.74 11.52
C GLN A 81 13.66 -1.37 10.37
N PRO A 82 12.88 -0.61 9.58
CA PRO A 82 11.94 -1.19 8.62
C PRO A 82 12.62 -2.00 7.51
N GLU A 83 13.81 -1.57 7.08
CA GLU A 83 14.63 -2.21 6.05
C GLU A 83 15.13 -3.60 6.45
N GLU A 84 15.36 -3.83 7.74
CA GLU A 84 15.80 -5.13 8.26
C GLU A 84 14.60 -5.96 8.68
N PHE A 85 13.71 -5.38 9.48
CA PHE A 85 12.60 -6.11 10.10
C PHE A 85 11.56 -6.56 9.08
N LEU A 86 11.26 -5.77 8.05
CA LEU A 86 10.20 -6.11 7.09
C LEU A 86 10.68 -6.98 5.93
N LYS A 87 12.00 -7.14 5.75
CA LYS A 87 12.57 -7.97 4.70
C LYS A 87 12.06 -9.41 4.82
N GLU A 88 11.71 -10.02 3.67
CA GLU A 88 11.19 -11.39 3.57
C GLU A 88 9.85 -11.63 4.29
N LYS A 89 9.22 -10.60 4.87
CA LYS A 89 7.90 -10.70 5.47
C LYS A 89 6.82 -10.43 4.44
N GLN A 90 5.67 -11.09 4.62
CA GLN A 90 4.44 -10.68 3.97
C GLN A 90 3.85 -9.49 4.73
N ILE A 91 3.60 -8.38 4.02
CA ILE A 91 3.04 -7.17 4.60
C ILE A 91 1.84 -6.69 3.79
N CYS A 92 0.94 -5.97 4.45
CA CYS A 92 -0.07 -5.15 3.80
C CYS A 92 0.23 -3.67 4.04
N VAL A 93 0.45 -2.91 2.97
CA VAL A 93 0.70 -1.48 3.02
C VAL A 93 -0.54 -0.69 2.59
N LYS A 94 -0.84 0.39 3.30
CA LYS A 94 -1.94 1.32 3.00
C LYS A 94 -1.40 2.70 2.67
N GLY A 95 -1.91 3.29 1.60
CA GLY A 95 -1.59 4.67 1.26
C GLY A 95 -2.08 5.07 -0.12
N LYS A 96 -1.78 6.32 -0.48
CA LYS A 96 -2.03 6.84 -1.82
C LYS A 96 -1.00 6.23 -2.78
N LEU A 97 -1.47 5.59 -3.83
CA LEU A 97 -0.61 5.06 -4.88
C LEU A 97 -0.18 6.19 -5.82
N VAL A 98 1.11 6.31 -6.05
CA VAL A 98 1.71 7.29 -6.98
C VAL A 98 2.61 6.57 -7.98
N LEU A 99 3.00 7.27 -9.05
CA LEU A 99 4.06 6.79 -9.93
C LEU A 99 5.35 7.56 -9.66
N TYR A 100 6.42 6.84 -9.38
CA TYR A 100 7.77 7.39 -9.36
C TYR A 100 8.59 6.72 -10.46
N LYS A 101 9.10 7.51 -11.41
CA LYS A 101 9.83 7.02 -12.60
C LYS A 101 9.10 5.88 -13.34
N GLY A 102 7.77 5.97 -13.42
CA GLY A 102 6.92 4.98 -14.09
C GLY A 102 6.63 3.71 -13.29
N LYS A 103 7.07 3.62 -12.02
CA LYS A 103 6.79 2.48 -11.14
C LYS A 103 5.76 2.85 -10.06
N PRO A 104 4.79 1.97 -9.74
CA PRO A 104 3.90 2.17 -8.60
C PRO A 104 4.67 2.29 -7.29
N GLU A 105 4.34 3.31 -6.51
CA GLU A 105 4.97 3.60 -5.22
C GLU A 105 3.92 4.02 -4.18
N ILE A 106 4.14 3.62 -2.92
CA ILE A 106 3.43 4.18 -1.76
C ILE A 106 4.46 4.77 -0.80
N ILE A 107 4.28 6.04 -0.45
CA ILE A 107 5.06 6.69 0.59
C ILE A 107 4.45 6.37 1.95
N VAL A 108 5.24 5.71 2.80
CA VAL A 108 4.84 5.38 4.16
C VAL A 108 5.52 6.34 5.14
N LYS A 109 4.71 6.93 6.02
CA LYS A 109 5.15 7.88 7.05
C LYS A 109 5.24 7.27 8.44
N GLY A 110 4.73 6.05 8.65
CA GLY A 110 4.78 5.40 9.96
C GLY A 110 4.13 4.02 10.00
N PRO A 111 4.27 3.31 11.13
CA PRO A 111 3.94 1.89 11.25
C PRO A 111 2.45 1.59 11.08
N LYS A 112 1.54 2.54 11.36
CA LYS A 112 0.08 2.35 11.19
C LYS A 112 -0.35 2.08 9.72
N GLN A 113 0.51 2.40 8.76
CA GLN A 113 0.27 2.11 7.34
C GLN A 113 0.73 0.70 6.95
N ILE A 114 1.45 -0.01 7.81
CA ILE A 114 2.01 -1.33 7.55
C ILE A 114 1.39 -2.34 8.53
N GLU A 115 0.89 -3.44 7.99
CA GLU A 115 0.42 -4.59 8.76
C GLU A 115 1.29 -5.78 8.36
N VAL A 116 2.00 -6.38 9.30
CA VAL A 116 2.73 -7.63 9.09
C VAL A 116 1.75 -8.80 9.18
N ARG A 117 1.83 -9.75 8.25
CA ARG A 117 1.00 -10.96 8.22
C ARG A 117 1.68 -12.17 8.85
#